data_AF-A0A8X7BJ73-F1
#
_entry.id   AF-A0A8X7BJ73-F1
#
_cell.length_a   1.000
_cell.length_b   1.000
_cell.length_c   1.000
_cell.angle_alpha   90.00
_cell.angle_beta   90.00
_cell.angle_gamma   90.00
#
_symmetry.space_group_name_H-M   'P 1'
#
loop_
_entity.id
_entity.type
_entity.pdbx_description
1 polymer ?
#
loop_
_entity_poly.entity_id
_entity_poly.type
_entity_poly.pdbx_seq_one_letter_code
_entity_poly.pdbx_strand_id
1 'polypeptide(L)'
;MIQSLLSPLKEVVHIMPVKKIDGEKLFAVVKKTIVELDGIGFKVIGVVSDNNSINRKAMSNFSVPPKLSFLYPHPSDSSNPLFFVIDSVHLFKCICNNWINQKNAGQCFYFPDFEDHNKFPLLEANFSKFAYGLTLKALCPTNLEKQNAKLVLKIFYNFVIQGLQLLGEQHKLISYETTSICISLICTWWKIVNVKTPFKGQHLLDPYQQPITLSPDM
;
A
#
# COMPACT_ATOMS: atom_id res chain seq x y z
N MET A 1 5.31 17.90 -4.35
CA MET A 1 5.73 18.09 -2.96
C MET A 1 6.99 17.26 -2.74
N ILE A 2 7.93 17.75 -1.93
CA ILE A 2 9.06 16.97 -1.45
C ILE A 2 8.89 16.67 0.04
N GLN A 3 9.47 15.57 0.48
CA GLN A 3 9.56 15.21 1.89
C GLN A 3 10.96 14.67 2.14
N SER A 4 11.62 15.23 3.15
CA SER A 4 12.93 14.75 3.57
C SER A 4 12.80 13.41 4.30
N LEU A 5 13.80 12.56 4.12
CA LEU A 5 13.93 11.28 4.82
C LEU A 5 14.68 11.42 6.15
N LEU A 6 15.55 12.43 6.24
CA LEU A 6 16.46 12.64 7.37
C LEU A 6 16.00 13.79 8.28
N SER A 7 14.96 14.53 7.89
CA SER A 7 14.46 15.69 8.62
C SER A 7 12.94 15.81 8.45
N PRO A 8 12.25 16.59 9.29
CA PRO A 8 10.80 16.79 9.18
C PRO A 8 10.39 17.70 8.00
N LEU A 9 11.34 18.16 7.18
CA LEU A 9 11.07 19.07 6.06
C LEU A 9 10.08 18.47 5.07
N LYS A 10 9.04 19.25 4.74
CA LYS A 10 8.01 18.88 3.77
C LYS A 10 7.49 20.13 3.08
N GLU A 11 7.70 20.23 1.77
CA GLU A 11 7.46 21.48 1.03
C GLU A 11 6.79 21.25 -0.32
N VAL A 12 5.98 22.22 -0.75
CA VAL A 12 5.37 22.22 -2.09
C VAL A 12 6.34 22.86 -3.08
N VAL A 13 6.87 22.04 -3.98
CA VAL A 13 7.86 22.48 -4.99
C VAL A 13 7.25 22.77 -6.36
N HIS A 14 6.02 22.30 -6.61
CA HIS A 14 5.35 22.48 -7.89
C HIS A 14 3.84 22.38 -7.72
N ILE A 15 3.11 23.31 -8.34
CA ILE A 15 1.65 23.31 -8.47
C ILE A 15 1.34 23.54 -9.94
N MET A 16 0.59 22.62 -10.54
CA MET A 16 0.14 22.74 -11.92
C MET A 16 -1.38 22.61 -11.97
N PRO A 17 -2.10 23.63 -12.43
CA PRO A 17 -3.51 23.49 -12.76
C PRO A 17 -3.64 22.56 -13.97
N VAL A 18 -4.39 21.47 -13.84
CA VAL A 18 -4.57 20.51 -14.93
C VAL A 18 -6.04 20.19 -15.17
N LYS A 19 -6.51 20.45 -16.40
CA LYS A 19 -7.82 19.99 -16.89
C LYS A 19 -7.77 18.55 -17.40
N LYS A 20 -6.65 18.20 -18.06
CA LYS A 20 -6.32 16.83 -18.51
C LYS A 20 -4.81 16.69 -18.53
N ILE A 21 -4.30 15.59 -17.96
CA ILE A 21 -2.88 15.24 -17.95
C ILE A 21 -2.73 13.82 -18.48
N ASP A 22 -1.68 13.60 -19.27
CA ASP A 22 -1.27 12.28 -19.74
C ASP A 22 0.08 11.90 -19.12
N GLY A 23 0.50 10.65 -19.33
CA GLY A 23 1.73 10.13 -18.74
C GLY A 23 2.99 10.85 -19.23
N GLU A 24 2.99 11.38 -20.46
CA GLU A 24 4.16 12.06 -21.04
C GLU A 24 4.35 13.45 -20.43
N LYS A 25 3.26 14.22 -20.32
CA LYS A 25 3.28 15.54 -19.66
C LYS A 25 3.65 15.41 -18.19
N LEU A 26 3.08 14.42 -17.50
CA LEU A 26 3.43 14.17 -16.10
C LEU A 26 4.91 13.79 -15.96
N PHE A 27 5.42 12.90 -16.82
CA PHE A 27 6.84 12.53 -16.85
C PHE A 27 7.73 13.77 -17.03
N ALA A 28 7.43 14.63 -18.00
CA ALA A 28 8.22 15.84 -18.25
C ALA A 28 8.28 16.76 -17.02
N VAL A 29 7.14 16.95 -16.33
CA VAL A 29 7.07 17.76 -15.10
C VAL A 29 7.86 17.12 -13.97
N VAL A 30 7.70 15.82 -13.73
CA VAL A 30 8.40 15.10 -12.65
C VAL A 30 9.91 15.11 -12.91
N LYS A 31 10.36 14.76 -14.13
CA LYS A 31 11.77 14.80 -14.51
C LYS A 31 12.38 16.19 -14.32
N LYS A 32 11.70 17.24 -14.80
CA LYS A 32 12.14 18.63 -14.65
C LYS A 32 12.28 19.01 -13.18
N THR A 33 11.28 18.68 -12.37
CA THR A 33 11.28 18.96 -10.92
C THR A 33 12.46 18.30 -10.23
N ILE A 34 12.76 17.04 -10.56
CA ILE A 34 13.91 16.31 -10.01
C ILE A 34 15.23 17.02 -10.35
N VAL A 35 15.43 17.36 -11.63
CA VAL A 35 16.66 18.02 -12.09
C VAL A 35 16.84 19.41 -11.45
N GLU A 36 15.77 20.19 -11.32
CA GLU A 36 15.82 21.52 -10.69
C GLU A 36 16.14 21.41 -9.19
N LEU A 37 15.58 20.43 -8.49
CA LEU A 37 15.87 20.18 -7.07
C LEU A 37 17.32 19.78 -6.83
N ASP A 38 17.85 18.90 -7.68
CA ASP A 38 19.27 18.54 -7.64
C ASP A 38 20.18 19.75 -7.90
N GLY A 39 19.80 20.59 -8.87
CA GLY A 39 20.55 21.81 -9.22
C GLY A 39 20.69 22.82 -8.07
N ILE A 40 19.75 22.82 -7.11
CA ILE A 40 19.81 23.65 -5.90
C ILE A 40 20.39 22.92 -4.68
N GLY A 41 20.86 21.68 -4.84
CA GLY A 41 21.58 20.93 -3.81
C GLY A 41 20.76 19.90 -3.02
N PHE A 42 19.48 19.67 -3.36
CA PHE A 42 18.78 18.49 -2.84
C PHE A 42 19.32 17.21 -3.49
N LYS A 43 19.07 16.06 -2.86
CA LYS A 43 19.32 14.74 -3.45
C LYS A 43 18.01 13.99 -3.52
N VAL A 44 17.41 13.93 -4.71
CA VAL A 44 16.11 13.26 -4.89
C VAL A 44 16.33 11.76 -5.08
N ILE A 45 16.12 10.96 -4.03
CA ILE A 45 16.36 9.52 -4.13
C ILE A 45 15.16 8.73 -4.67
N GLY A 46 13.95 9.30 -4.67
CA GLY A 46 12.78 8.55 -5.13
C GLY A 46 11.52 9.36 -5.31
N VAL A 47 10.57 8.75 -6.03
CA VAL A 47 9.25 9.28 -6.33
C VAL A 47 8.20 8.36 -5.69
N VAL A 48 7.27 8.96 -4.94
CA VAL A 48 6.11 8.26 -4.36
C VAL A 48 4.86 8.67 -5.13
N SER A 49 4.08 7.70 -5.62
CA SER A 49 2.77 7.98 -6.25
C SER A 49 1.73 6.91 -5.95
N ASP A 50 0.47 7.20 -6.25
CA ASP A 50 -0.54 6.14 -6.35
C ASP A 50 -0.24 5.21 -7.55
N ASN A 51 -0.98 4.10 -7.65
CA ASN A 51 -0.82 3.12 -8.72
C ASN A 51 -1.74 3.36 -9.93
N ASN A 52 -2.16 4.59 -10.22
CA ASN A 52 -3.02 4.86 -11.36
C ASN A 52 -2.26 4.72 -12.70
N SER A 53 -2.98 4.51 -13.81
CA SER A 53 -2.38 4.24 -15.12
C SER A 53 -1.52 5.39 -15.66
N ILE A 54 -1.88 6.64 -15.38
CA ILE A 54 -1.13 7.82 -15.81
C ILE A 54 0.21 7.89 -15.08
N ASN A 55 0.21 7.67 -13.77
CA ASN A 55 1.42 7.65 -12.94
C ASN A 55 2.35 6.51 -13.36
N ARG A 56 1.82 5.30 -13.58
CA ARG A 56 2.62 4.17 -14.10
C ARG A 56 3.23 4.49 -15.46
N LYS A 57 2.47 5.10 -16.36
CA LYS A 57 2.97 5.51 -17.69
C LYS A 57 4.08 6.55 -17.55
N ALA A 58 3.88 7.56 -16.70
CA ALA A 58 4.89 8.59 -16.44
C ALA A 58 6.19 8.01 -15.88
N MET A 59 6.09 7.11 -14.90
CA MET A 59 7.27 6.46 -14.33
C MET A 59 7.96 5.53 -15.33
N SER A 60 7.21 4.80 -16.17
CA SER A 60 7.80 3.93 -17.19
C SER A 60 8.69 4.66 -18.20
N ASN A 61 8.44 5.96 -18.42
CA ASN A 61 9.22 6.79 -19.34
C ASN A 61 10.61 7.19 -18.79
N PHE A 62 10.94 6.84 -17.54
CA PHE A 62 12.31 6.94 -17.02
C PHE A 62 13.24 5.81 -17.55
N SER A 63 12.69 4.81 -18.25
CA SER A 63 13.46 3.80 -18.96
C SER A 63 13.34 3.96 -20.47
N VAL A 64 14.39 3.55 -21.18
CA VAL A 64 14.41 3.47 -22.65
C VAL A 64 14.77 2.03 -23.03
N PRO A 65 13.86 1.24 -23.64
CA PRO A 65 12.46 1.58 -23.96
C PRO A 65 11.57 1.74 -22.71
N PRO A 66 10.39 2.41 -22.82
CA PRO A 66 9.50 2.61 -21.69
C PRO A 66 9.08 1.30 -21.04
N LYS A 67 9.40 1.14 -19.76
CA LYS A 67 9.09 -0.05 -18.97
C LYS A 67 8.89 0.33 -17.52
N LEU A 68 7.80 -0.14 -16.92
CA LEU A 68 7.58 0.06 -15.50
C LEU A 68 8.60 -0.76 -14.70
N SER A 69 9.35 -0.08 -13.85
CA SER A 69 10.33 -0.60 -12.91
C SER A 69 10.17 0.09 -11.55
N PHE A 70 10.78 -0.46 -10.50
CA PHE A 70 10.90 0.17 -9.19
C PHE A 70 12.23 0.91 -9.00
N LEU A 71 13.13 0.76 -9.97
CA LEU A 71 14.45 1.35 -10.00
C LEU A 71 14.72 1.92 -11.39
N TYR A 72 15.13 3.17 -11.43
CA TYR A 72 15.48 3.90 -12.66
C TYR A 72 16.85 4.57 -12.50
N PRO A 73 17.57 4.84 -13.61
CA PRO A 73 18.71 5.74 -13.56
C PRO A 73 18.24 7.15 -13.18
N HIS A 74 18.98 7.81 -12.29
CA HIS A 74 18.65 9.17 -11.88
C HIS A 74 18.82 10.15 -13.06
N PRO A 75 17.87 11.09 -13.31
CA PRO A 75 17.90 11.93 -14.51
C PRO A 75 19.04 12.97 -14.55
N SER A 76 19.61 13.33 -13.39
CA SER A 76 20.77 14.22 -13.29
C SER A 76 22.12 13.49 -13.36
N ASP A 77 22.18 12.22 -12.93
CA ASP A 77 23.38 11.39 -12.90
C ASP A 77 22.97 9.91 -12.94
N SER A 78 23.18 9.26 -14.08
CA SER A 78 22.75 7.87 -14.30
C SER A 78 23.40 6.85 -13.37
N SER A 79 24.49 7.23 -12.68
CA SER A 79 25.18 6.37 -11.70
C SER A 79 24.38 6.22 -10.41
N ASN A 80 23.48 7.17 -10.13
CA ASN A 80 22.64 7.15 -8.94
C ASN A 80 21.28 6.49 -9.22
N PRO A 81 20.72 5.75 -8.24
CA PRO A 81 19.39 5.19 -8.36
C PRO A 81 18.29 6.23 -8.11
N LEU A 82 17.21 6.14 -8.87
CA LEU A 82 15.92 6.77 -8.56
C LEU A 82 14.90 5.68 -8.25
N PHE A 83 14.47 5.61 -6.99
CA PHE A 83 13.49 4.62 -6.54
C PHE A 83 12.07 5.07 -6.87
N PHE A 84 11.24 4.16 -7.38
CA PHE A 84 9.81 4.37 -7.51
C PHE A 84 9.05 3.58 -6.46
N VAL A 85 8.31 4.29 -5.62
CA VAL A 85 7.56 3.71 -4.50
C VAL A 85 6.07 3.95 -4.73
N ILE A 86 5.30 2.88 -4.67
CA ILE A 86 3.84 2.99 -4.68
C ILE A 86 3.37 3.32 -3.26
N ASP A 87 2.50 4.32 -3.13
CA ASP A 87 1.89 4.68 -1.85
C ASP A 87 1.24 3.46 -1.20
N SER A 88 1.78 3.04 -0.06
CA SER A 88 1.37 1.84 0.67
C SER A 88 -0.06 1.96 1.19
N VAL A 89 -0.53 3.15 1.57
CA VAL A 89 -1.92 3.38 2.01
C VAL A 89 -2.88 3.14 0.85
N HIS A 90 -2.53 3.62 -0.35
CA HIS A 90 -3.33 3.35 -1.54
C HIS A 90 -3.29 1.88 -1.93
N LEU A 91 -2.13 1.24 -1.86
CA LEU A 91 -2.00 -0.19 -2.14
C LEU A 91 -2.84 -1.03 -1.15
N PHE A 92 -2.85 -0.67 0.13
CA PHE A 92 -3.64 -1.34 1.16
C PHE A 92 -5.15 -1.26 0.89
N LYS A 93 -5.64 -0.09 0.46
CA LYS A 93 -7.02 0.06 -0.01
C LYS A 93 -7.31 -0.81 -1.23
N CYS A 94 -6.41 -0.85 -2.21
CA CYS A 94 -6.57 -1.69 -3.40
C CYS A 94 -6.60 -3.18 -3.07
N ILE A 95 -5.71 -3.66 -2.17
CA ILE A 95 -5.71 -5.04 -1.69
C ILE A 95 -7.07 -5.39 -1.11
N CYS A 96 -7.56 -4.59 -0.17
CA CYS A 96 -8.87 -4.81 0.46
C CYS A 96 -10.01 -4.85 -0.57
N ASN A 97 -10.07 -3.84 -1.43
CA ASN A 97 -11.14 -3.73 -2.43
C ASN A 97 -11.10 -4.90 -3.43
N ASN A 98 -9.93 -5.29 -3.90
CA ASN A 98 -9.78 -6.40 -4.84
C ASN A 98 -10.09 -7.74 -4.18
N TRP A 99 -9.67 -7.92 -2.93
CA TRP A 99 -9.87 -9.15 -2.16
C TRP A 99 -11.34 -9.38 -1.81
N ILE A 100 -12.07 -8.34 -1.42
CA ILE A 100 -13.51 -8.46 -1.12
C ILE A 100 -14.33 -8.68 -2.39
N ASN A 101 -13.98 -8.00 -3.49
CA ASN A 101 -14.80 -8.05 -4.70
C ASN A 101 -14.50 -9.28 -5.57
N GLN A 102 -13.25 -9.72 -5.69
CA GLN A 102 -12.79 -10.86 -6.51
C GLN A 102 -13.46 -11.01 -7.89
N LYS A 103 -13.92 -9.90 -8.51
CA LYS A 103 -14.78 -9.94 -9.72
C LYS A 103 -14.04 -10.29 -11.01
N ASN A 104 -12.75 -9.99 -11.10
CA ASN A 104 -12.00 -10.06 -12.37
C ASN A 104 -10.93 -11.15 -12.30
N ALA A 105 -11.28 -12.36 -12.74
CA ALA A 105 -10.39 -13.51 -12.75
C ALA A 105 -9.06 -13.14 -13.46
N GLY A 106 -7.93 -13.42 -12.80
CA GLY A 106 -6.59 -13.09 -13.30
C GLY A 106 -6.16 -11.62 -13.19
N GLN A 107 -7.03 -10.71 -12.73
CA GLN A 107 -6.70 -9.29 -12.52
C GLN A 107 -6.85 -8.84 -11.05
N CYS A 108 -7.61 -9.58 -10.25
CA CYS A 108 -7.77 -9.35 -8.82
C CYS A 108 -6.85 -10.25 -7.98
N PHE A 109 -6.78 -9.94 -6.69
CA PHE A 109 -6.06 -10.73 -5.70
C PHE A 109 -6.95 -11.89 -5.22
N TYR A 110 -6.57 -13.12 -5.59
CA TYR A 110 -7.28 -14.37 -5.28
C TYR A 110 -6.48 -15.20 -4.27
N PHE A 111 -6.59 -14.85 -2.99
CA PHE A 111 -6.08 -15.69 -1.92
C PHE A 111 -6.82 -15.37 -0.60
N PRO A 112 -7.46 -16.35 0.06
CA PRO A 112 -7.89 -17.61 -0.55
C PRO A 112 -8.85 -17.38 -1.72
N ASP A 113 -8.98 -18.40 -2.57
CA ASP A 113 -10.04 -18.41 -3.59
C ASP A 113 -11.37 -18.71 -2.91
N PHE A 114 -12.36 -17.85 -3.13
CA PHE A 114 -13.72 -18.08 -2.64
C PHE A 114 -14.54 -18.58 -3.84
N GLU A 115 -14.83 -19.88 -3.88
CA GLU A 115 -15.67 -20.48 -4.95
C GLU A 115 -17.03 -19.76 -5.09
N ASP A 116 -17.51 -19.13 -4.01
CA ASP A 116 -18.68 -18.25 -3.98
C ASP A 116 -18.37 -17.01 -3.13
N HIS A 117 -18.39 -15.82 -3.72
CA HIS A 117 -18.15 -14.55 -3.02
C HIS A 117 -19.16 -14.28 -1.89
N ASN A 118 -20.35 -14.89 -1.93
CA ASN A 118 -21.33 -14.77 -0.86
C ASN A 118 -20.95 -15.56 0.40
N LYS A 119 -19.97 -16.48 0.30
CA LYS A 119 -19.46 -17.29 1.41
C LYS A 119 -18.19 -16.69 2.04
N PHE A 120 -18.02 -15.37 1.93
CA PHE A 120 -16.91 -14.71 2.60
C PHE A 120 -17.07 -14.91 4.12
N PRO A 121 -16.13 -15.57 4.81
CA PRO A 121 -16.37 -16.03 6.19
C PRO A 121 -16.64 -14.89 7.17
N LEU A 122 -16.15 -13.70 6.85
CA LEU A 122 -16.38 -12.49 7.64
C LEU A 122 -17.81 -11.96 7.55
N LEU A 123 -18.59 -12.33 6.52
CA LEU A 123 -20.00 -11.97 6.39
C LEU A 123 -20.93 -12.94 7.13
N GLU A 124 -20.52 -14.21 7.27
CA GLU A 124 -21.36 -15.26 7.87
C GLU A 124 -21.27 -15.32 9.39
N ALA A 125 -20.11 -14.98 9.99
CA ALA A 125 -19.94 -15.11 11.43
C ALA A 125 -20.39 -13.88 12.23
N ASN A 126 -20.98 -14.14 13.40
CA ASN A 126 -21.32 -13.12 14.37
C ASN A 126 -20.08 -12.74 15.20
N PHE A 127 -19.21 -11.89 14.63
CA PHE A 127 -17.97 -11.46 15.28
C PHE A 127 -18.14 -10.43 16.40
N SER A 128 -19.36 -10.13 16.85
CA SER A 128 -19.66 -9.03 17.78
C SER A 128 -18.78 -9.00 19.04
N LYS A 129 -18.30 -10.16 19.52
CA LYS A 129 -17.42 -10.27 20.69
C LYS A 129 -15.92 -10.14 20.39
N PHE A 130 -15.49 -10.44 19.17
CA PHE A 130 -14.06 -10.50 18.80
C PHE A 130 -13.66 -9.32 17.92
N ALA A 131 -14.47 -8.98 16.93
CA ALA A 131 -14.20 -7.90 16.00
C ALA A 131 -15.21 -6.76 16.17
N TYR A 132 -15.25 -6.14 17.35
CA TYR A 132 -16.11 -4.98 17.64
C TYR A 132 -15.96 -3.82 16.63
N GLY A 133 -14.78 -3.72 16.01
CA GLY A 133 -14.49 -2.73 14.97
C GLY A 133 -14.96 -3.12 13.57
N LEU A 134 -15.17 -4.41 13.31
CA LEU A 134 -15.61 -4.95 12.02
C LEU A 134 -17.09 -4.61 11.81
N THR A 135 -17.38 -3.97 10.70
CA THR A 135 -18.73 -3.47 10.40
C THR A 135 -19.08 -3.86 8.98
N LEU A 136 -20.38 -3.97 8.68
CA LEU A 136 -20.85 -4.19 7.31
C LEU A 136 -20.30 -3.12 6.35
N LYS A 137 -20.09 -1.88 6.81
CA LYS A 137 -19.44 -0.82 6.01
C LYS A 137 -18.00 -1.14 5.61
N ALA A 138 -17.26 -1.88 6.44
CA ALA A 138 -15.91 -2.29 6.09
C ALA A 138 -15.92 -3.44 5.07
N LEU A 139 -16.86 -4.37 5.21
CA LEU A 139 -17.01 -5.56 4.36
C LEU A 139 -17.71 -5.26 3.02
N CYS A 140 -18.61 -4.29 2.99
CA CYS A 140 -19.40 -3.89 1.83
C CYS A 140 -19.33 -2.36 1.64
N PRO A 141 -18.15 -1.78 1.38
CA PRO A 141 -17.98 -0.33 1.31
C PRO A 141 -18.58 0.25 0.02
N THR A 142 -19.23 1.42 0.13
CA THR A 142 -19.57 2.27 -1.02
C THR A 142 -18.32 2.84 -1.69
N ASN A 143 -18.45 3.39 -2.91
CA ASN A 143 -17.31 3.97 -3.63
C ASN A 143 -16.59 5.10 -2.88
N LEU A 144 -17.32 5.88 -2.07
CA LEU A 144 -16.73 6.90 -1.19
C LEU A 144 -15.98 6.25 -0.02
N GLU A 145 -16.57 5.25 0.62
CA GLU A 145 -15.99 4.55 1.76
C GLU A 145 -14.73 3.76 1.39
N LYS A 146 -14.61 3.27 0.15
CA LYS A 146 -13.40 2.62 -0.38
C LYS A 146 -12.15 3.48 -0.29
N GLN A 147 -12.29 4.80 -0.19
CA GLN A 147 -11.16 5.72 -0.01
C GLN A 147 -10.66 5.82 1.44
N ASN A 148 -11.42 5.28 2.40
CA ASN A 148 -11.13 5.38 3.83
C ASN A 148 -10.27 4.20 4.32
N ALA A 149 -8.97 4.44 4.50
CA ALA A 149 -8.04 3.44 5.04
C ALA A 149 -8.41 2.98 6.47
N LYS A 150 -9.17 3.76 7.25
CA LYS A 150 -9.62 3.33 8.59
C LYS A 150 -10.61 2.16 8.53
N LEU A 151 -11.38 2.03 7.46
CA LEU A 151 -12.27 0.88 7.26
C LEU A 151 -11.47 -0.38 6.95
N VAL A 152 -10.42 -0.24 6.14
CA VAL A 152 -9.51 -1.34 5.78
C VAL A 152 -8.81 -1.90 7.02
N LEU A 153 -8.37 -1.03 7.94
CA LEU A 153 -7.77 -1.43 9.22
C LEU A 153 -8.70 -2.25 10.12
N LYS A 154 -10.03 -2.12 9.96
CA LYS A 154 -11.00 -2.89 10.74
C LYS A 154 -11.11 -4.34 10.27
N ILE A 155 -10.72 -4.62 9.02
CA ILE A 155 -10.66 -5.98 8.45
C ILE A 155 -9.33 -6.63 8.78
N PHE A 156 -8.23 -5.91 8.52
CA PHE A 156 -6.88 -6.40 8.78
C PHE A 156 -6.46 -6.10 10.21
N TYR A 157 -7.00 -6.91 11.13
CA TYR A 157 -6.80 -6.73 12.56
C TYR A 157 -6.64 -8.07 13.28
N ASN A 158 -5.77 -8.13 14.30
CA ASN A 158 -5.44 -9.38 14.99
C ASN A 158 -6.66 -10.06 15.62
N PHE A 159 -7.61 -9.30 16.15
CA PHE A 159 -8.82 -9.87 16.73
C PHE A 159 -9.77 -10.48 15.68
N VAL A 160 -9.70 -10.03 14.43
CA VAL A 160 -10.43 -10.67 13.32
C VAL A 160 -9.84 -12.05 13.04
N ILE A 161 -8.51 -12.18 13.07
CA ILE A 161 -7.80 -13.47 12.91
C ILE A 161 -8.22 -14.44 14.02
N GLN A 162 -8.16 -14.00 15.29
CA GLN A 162 -8.57 -14.83 16.43
C GLN A 162 -10.05 -15.22 16.37
N GLY A 163 -10.92 -14.26 16.02
CA GLY A 163 -12.34 -14.51 15.84
C GLY A 163 -12.60 -15.55 14.74
N LEU A 164 -11.89 -15.47 13.61
CA LEU A 164 -12.01 -16.45 12.52
C LEU A 164 -11.57 -17.85 12.96
N GLN A 165 -10.47 -17.96 13.69
CA GLN A 165 -9.97 -19.26 14.14
C GLN A 165 -10.94 -19.92 15.13
N LEU A 166 -11.46 -19.16 16.10
CA LEU A 166 -12.38 -19.70 17.11
C LEU A 166 -13.79 -19.97 16.55
N LEU A 167 -14.40 -18.97 15.89
CA LEU A 167 -15.76 -19.08 15.39
C LEU A 167 -15.83 -19.91 14.10
N GLY A 168 -14.76 -19.92 13.31
CA GLY A 168 -14.66 -20.70 12.09
C GLY A 168 -14.80 -22.19 12.35
N GLU A 169 -14.10 -22.70 13.36
CA GLU A 169 -14.22 -24.09 13.80
C GLU A 169 -15.62 -24.38 14.40
N GLN A 170 -16.08 -23.52 15.32
CA GLN A 170 -17.38 -23.69 16.01
C GLN A 170 -18.58 -23.71 15.05
N HIS A 171 -18.55 -22.85 14.03
CA HIS A 171 -19.63 -22.70 13.06
C HIS A 171 -19.35 -23.39 11.72
N LYS A 172 -18.23 -24.09 11.59
CA LYS A 172 -17.79 -24.76 10.35
C LYS A 172 -17.80 -23.81 9.15
N LEU A 173 -17.31 -22.59 9.34
CA LEU A 173 -17.22 -21.61 8.26
C LEU A 173 -16.28 -22.13 7.17
N ILE A 174 -16.63 -21.92 5.91
CA ILE A 174 -15.78 -22.38 4.81
C ILE A 174 -14.52 -21.52 4.76
N SER A 175 -13.35 -22.08 4.48
CA SER A 175 -12.10 -21.33 4.26
C SER A 175 -11.68 -20.38 5.39
N TYR A 176 -12.12 -20.58 6.64
CA TYR A 176 -11.77 -19.70 7.76
C TYR A 176 -10.26 -19.68 8.04
N GLU A 177 -9.60 -20.85 7.95
CA GLU A 177 -8.16 -20.99 8.19
C GLU A 177 -7.36 -20.22 7.17
N THR A 178 -7.61 -20.46 5.88
CA THR A 178 -6.91 -19.79 4.78
C THR A 178 -7.21 -18.29 4.74
N THR A 179 -8.43 -17.88 5.10
CA THR A 179 -8.79 -16.46 5.30
C THR A 179 -7.98 -15.84 6.43
N SER A 180 -7.85 -16.53 7.57
CA SER A 180 -7.07 -16.07 8.71
C SER A 180 -5.59 -15.89 8.37
N ILE A 181 -5.02 -16.82 7.58
CA ILE A 181 -3.64 -16.74 7.06
C ILE A 181 -3.48 -15.52 6.16
N CYS A 182 -4.40 -15.30 5.22
CA CYS A 182 -4.36 -14.15 4.32
C CYS A 182 -4.37 -12.82 5.09
N ILE A 183 -5.28 -12.68 6.06
CA ILE A 183 -5.36 -11.49 6.92
C ILE A 183 -4.04 -11.31 7.69
N SER A 184 -3.47 -12.39 8.24
CA SER A 184 -2.20 -12.35 8.97
C SER A 184 -1.04 -11.86 8.10
N LEU A 185 -0.94 -12.33 6.86
CA LEU A 185 0.08 -11.90 5.90
C LEU A 185 -0.05 -10.41 5.59
N ILE A 186 -1.27 -9.95 5.33
CA ILE A 186 -1.54 -8.54 5.00
C ILE A 186 -1.28 -7.64 6.23
N CYS A 187 -1.66 -8.07 7.44
CA CYS A 187 -1.33 -7.40 8.69
C CYS A 187 0.18 -7.24 8.87
N THR A 188 0.93 -8.31 8.62
CA THR A 188 2.39 -8.33 8.73
C THR A 188 3.03 -7.38 7.71
N TRP A 189 2.62 -7.46 6.45
CA TRP A 189 3.06 -6.53 5.41
C TRP A 189 2.77 -5.07 5.80
N TRP A 190 1.56 -4.78 6.29
CA TRP A 190 1.18 -3.42 6.70
C TRP A 190 2.02 -2.89 7.86
N LYS A 191 2.36 -3.74 8.83
CA LYS A 191 3.26 -3.38 9.94
C LYS A 191 4.62 -2.90 9.43
N ILE A 192 5.19 -3.61 8.44
CA ILE A 192 6.50 -3.32 7.85
C ILE A 192 6.47 -1.98 7.09
N VAL A 193 5.48 -1.78 6.23
CA VAL A 193 5.45 -0.60 5.32
C VAL A 193 4.92 0.68 5.95
N ASN A 194 4.45 0.62 7.21
CA ASN A 194 3.84 1.75 7.94
C ASN A 194 4.56 2.03 9.28
N VAL A 195 5.89 1.85 9.28
CA VAL A 195 6.76 2.33 10.37
C VAL A 195 6.96 3.84 10.21
N LYS A 196 6.58 4.61 11.23
CA LYS A 196 6.61 6.08 11.20
C LYS A 196 7.71 6.70 12.06
N THR A 197 8.26 5.92 12.98
CA THR A 197 9.26 6.38 13.96
C THR A 197 10.29 5.29 14.16
N PRO A 198 11.58 5.62 14.33
CA PRO A 198 12.64 4.63 14.50
C PRO A 198 12.41 3.65 15.66
N PHE A 199 11.78 4.11 16.73
CA PHE A 199 11.60 3.30 17.95
C PHE A 199 10.26 2.53 17.99
N LYS A 200 9.47 2.54 16.91
CA LYS A 200 8.12 1.95 16.91
C LYS A 200 8.14 0.46 17.25
N GLY A 201 9.02 -0.30 16.61
CA GLY A 201 9.17 -1.74 16.87
C GLY A 201 9.64 -2.04 18.27
N GLN A 202 10.51 -1.20 18.85
CA GLN A 202 11.00 -1.37 20.23
C GLN A 202 9.88 -1.11 21.25
N HIS A 203 9.15 -0.01 21.10
CA HIS A 203 8.05 0.33 22.00
C HIS A 203 6.90 -0.69 21.96
N LEU A 204 6.63 -1.26 20.79
CA LEU A 204 5.58 -2.25 20.61
C LEU A 204 6.05 -3.70 20.78
N LEU A 205 7.36 -3.92 21.00
CA LEU A 205 7.99 -5.24 21.02
C LEU A 205 7.63 -6.07 19.78
N ASP A 206 7.57 -5.43 18.61
CA ASP A 206 7.16 -6.02 17.34
C ASP A 206 8.31 -5.97 16.33
N PRO A 207 8.96 -7.11 16.00
CA PRO A 207 10.11 -7.13 15.10
C PRO A 207 9.75 -6.67 13.69
N TYR A 208 8.51 -6.87 13.25
CA TYR A 208 8.05 -6.42 11.93
C TYR A 208 7.90 -4.90 11.83
N GLN A 209 7.98 -4.18 12.94
CA GLN A 209 7.89 -2.73 13.00
C GLN A 209 9.23 -2.07 13.37
N GLN A 210 10.32 -2.86 13.38
CA GLN A 210 11.66 -2.31 13.48
C GLN A 210 12.04 -1.66 12.14
N PRO A 211 12.62 -0.45 12.14
CA PRO A 211 13.15 0.14 10.92
C PRO A 211 14.29 -0.74 10.39
N ILE A 212 14.40 -0.81 9.06
CA ILE A 212 15.54 -1.44 8.43
C ILE A 212 16.74 -0.52 8.63
N THR A 213 17.70 -0.96 9.44
CA THR A 213 18.98 -0.28 9.64
C THR A 213 20.07 -1.05 8.90
N LEU A 214 21.06 -0.35 8.35
CA LEU A 214 22.29 -1.00 7.94
C LEU A 214 22.92 -1.63 9.21
N SER A 215 23.28 -2.91 9.13
CA SER A 215 24.15 -3.51 10.15
C SER A 215 25.47 -2.72 10.18
N PRO A 216 26.04 -2.42 11.36
CA PRO A 216 27.34 -1.76 11.46
C PRO A 216 28.50 -2.50 10.77
N ASP A 217 28.30 -3.75 10.36
CA ASP A 217 29.34 -4.68 9.89
C ASP A 217 29.42 -4.84 8.35
N MET A 218 29.13 -3.78 7.58
CA MET A 218 29.47 -3.73 6.13
C MET A 218 30.39 -2.56 5.79
#